data_AF-D3B2H0-F1
#
_entry.id   AF-D3B2H0-F1
#
_cell.length_a   1.000
_cell.length_b   1.000
_cell.length_c   1.000
_cell.angle_alpha   90.00
_cell.angle_beta   90.00
_cell.angle_gamma   90.00
#
_symmetry.space_group_name_H-M   'P 1'
#
loop_
_entity.id
_entity.type
_entity.pdbx_description
1 polymer ?
#
loop_
_entity_poly.entity_id
_entity_poly.type
_entity_poly.pdbx_seq_one_letter_code
_entity_poly.pdbx_strand_id
1 'polypeptide(L)'
;MLTIEIVSINKKIAVPYKKGQSIEQLIKEIIKRALLTVDVTSEYQLYHNSSELYHEDTLEDLGINDNDLLQLKQSQQPVVGDDNQQQPPQQQQSTTTTIADNISEKLSNVNISTTTTSSTSTTSSEITKDSDNNNNNNNNNNYKQEIKQIDMIVLDLSGSMRSAAFKGSLTPGELEMKRIEIAQALFQTMIDKYVQLEIAAIVGLVCFGERIEVTFPPTRNFDSFSTELGEVVANQSKTRLYEAIKLAGETIVKYRENPTSLADGFVLAPSDKLICRVFALTDGQDNSNACPYEVYKYLKSANIILDAIPIGEGGNTLGSFTKATGGSCFTFNSSKAGVELFEREAVVNLSTRDNLAAFSIPINSKAAFSAIAPEIVTTVEQKADATIKSAGKCSSNVAVASLESNPVSLLQSPNPMDPIDPVKAGLYRDNPTEYWNNARLWNKNYASFTLTELKQLHSLE
;
A
#
# COMPACT_ATOMS: atom_id res chain seq x y z
N MET A 1 26.80 4.43 2.85
CA MET A 1 25.49 4.85 2.30
C MET A 1 25.49 6.36 2.11
N LEU A 2 24.74 6.93 1.17
CA LEU A 2 24.58 8.39 1.06
C LEU A 2 23.69 8.94 2.18
N THR A 3 24.05 10.09 2.73
CA THR A 3 23.19 10.82 3.68
C THR A 3 22.51 11.97 2.93
N ILE A 4 21.18 12.00 2.93
CA ILE A 4 20.40 13.02 2.22
C ILE A 4 19.68 13.88 3.25
N GLU A 5 19.93 15.19 3.23
CA GLU A 5 19.23 16.20 4.02
C GLU A 5 18.13 16.85 3.19
N ILE A 6 16.88 16.65 3.60
CA ILE A 6 15.70 17.18 2.92
C ILE A 6 15.31 18.48 3.61
N VAL A 7 15.66 19.60 2.99
CA VAL A 7 15.59 20.92 3.61
C VAL A 7 14.15 21.34 3.91
N SER A 8 13.20 21.00 3.03
CA SER A 8 11.78 21.38 3.16
C SER A 8 11.10 20.81 4.39
N ILE A 9 11.55 19.65 4.89
CA ILE A 9 10.95 18.96 6.05
C ILE A 9 11.96 18.72 7.18
N ASN A 10 13.16 19.31 7.10
CA ASN A 10 14.25 19.17 8.08
C ASN A 10 14.51 17.71 8.49
N LYS A 11 14.54 16.79 7.52
CA LYS A 11 14.70 15.34 7.73
C LYS A 11 15.97 14.84 7.07
N LYS A 12 16.70 13.94 7.73
CA LYS A 12 17.83 13.21 7.14
C LYS A 12 17.44 11.77 6.86
N ILE A 13 17.76 11.27 5.68
CA ILE A 13 17.54 9.88 5.29
C ILE A 13 18.84 9.26 4.77
N ALA A 14 18.97 7.94 4.89
CA ALA A 14 20.07 7.18 4.30
C ALA A 14 19.57 6.50 3.01
N VAL A 15 20.33 6.65 1.92
CA VAL A 15 20.03 6.02 0.63
C VAL A 15 21.21 5.13 0.21
N PRO A 16 20.98 3.89 -0.26
CA PRO A 16 22.04 3.03 -0.76
C PRO A 16 22.82 3.70 -1.90
N TYR A 17 24.16 3.69 -1.81
CA TYR A 17 25.03 4.24 -2.84
C TYR A 17 25.14 3.27 -4.02
N LYS A 18 24.86 3.75 -5.23
CA LYS A 18 24.99 3.01 -6.49
C LYS A 18 25.80 3.86 -7.48
N LYS A 19 27.04 3.44 -7.75
CA LYS A 19 28.02 4.23 -8.54
C LYS A 19 27.48 4.75 -9.90
N GLY A 20 26.73 3.91 -10.64
CA GLY A 20 26.16 4.28 -11.94
C GLY A 20 24.73 4.84 -11.91
N GLN A 21 24.21 5.23 -10.75
CA GLN A 21 22.87 5.82 -10.63
C GLN A 21 22.90 7.27 -11.11
N SER A 22 21.97 7.66 -11.99
CA SER A 22 21.82 9.05 -12.39
C SER A 22 21.19 9.89 -11.28
N ILE A 23 21.44 11.20 -11.29
CA ILE A 23 20.84 12.11 -10.31
C ILE A 23 19.31 12.08 -10.38
N GLU A 24 18.71 11.96 -11.57
CA GLU A 24 17.25 11.80 -11.71
C GLU A 24 16.73 10.55 -10.97
N GLN A 25 17.39 9.40 -11.14
CA GLN A 25 17.02 8.16 -10.46
C GLN A 25 17.19 8.28 -8.95
N LEU A 26 18.24 8.96 -8.48
CA LEU A 26 18.48 9.19 -7.07
C LEU A 26 17.40 10.09 -6.45
N ILE A 27 16.99 11.16 -7.15
CA ILE A 27 15.90 12.04 -6.71
C ILE A 27 14.58 11.25 -6.57
N LYS A 28 14.23 10.40 -7.55
CA LYS A 28 13.04 9.52 -7.46
C LYS A 28 13.11 8.59 -6.25
N GLU A 29 14.27 7.99 -5.98
CA GLU A 29 14.48 7.13 -4.82
C GLU A 29 14.35 7.89 -3.49
N ILE A 30 14.88 9.12 -3.42
CA ILE A 30 14.75 10.01 -2.27
C ILE A 30 13.29 10.37 -2.01
N ILE A 31 12.56 10.81 -3.05
CA ILE A 31 11.13 11.18 -2.97
C ILE A 31 10.31 10.00 -2.45
N LYS A 32 10.53 8.81 -3.01
CA LYS A 32 9.85 7.57 -2.59
C LYS A 32 10.11 7.25 -1.12
N ARG A 33 11.38 7.21 -0.69
CA ARG A 33 11.77 6.90 0.71
C ARG A 33 11.33 7.96 1.71
N ALA A 34 11.25 9.22 1.28
CA ALA A 34 10.85 10.34 2.11
C ALA A 34 9.33 10.52 2.22
N LEU A 35 8.55 9.82 1.39
CA LEU A 35 7.10 9.98 1.25
C LEU A 35 6.70 11.42 0.91
N LEU A 36 7.46 12.08 0.02
CA LEU A 36 7.12 13.43 -0.46
C LEU A 36 5.95 13.33 -1.44
N THR A 37 4.94 14.20 -1.30
CA THR A 37 3.63 14.11 -1.97
C THR A 37 3.63 14.57 -3.43
N VAL A 38 4.78 14.87 -4.02
CA VAL A 38 4.88 15.47 -5.35
C VAL A 38 5.44 14.46 -6.34
N ASP A 39 4.66 14.19 -7.40
CA ASP A 39 4.93 13.16 -8.42
C ASP A 39 5.80 13.68 -9.59
N VAL A 40 6.50 14.81 -9.42
CA VAL A 40 7.29 15.41 -10.49
C VAL A 40 8.72 15.67 -10.03
N THR A 41 9.67 14.99 -10.67
CA THR A 41 11.12 15.19 -10.46
C THR A 41 11.57 16.63 -10.75
N SER A 42 10.79 17.40 -11.51
CA SER A 42 11.09 18.79 -11.87
C SER A 42 10.97 19.78 -10.71
N GLU A 43 10.36 19.39 -9.59
CA GLU A 43 10.21 20.28 -8.43
C GLU A 43 11.36 20.20 -7.43
N TYR A 44 12.26 19.23 -7.56
CA TYR A 44 13.35 19.04 -6.61
C TYR A 44 14.72 19.06 -7.28
N GLN A 45 15.64 19.73 -6.61
CA GLN A 45 17.03 19.85 -7.03
C GLN A 45 17.95 19.32 -5.94
N LEU A 46 18.96 18.55 -6.35
CA LEU A 46 19.96 17.97 -5.45
C LEU A 46 21.23 18.83 -5.45
N TYR A 47 21.80 19.05 -4.28
CA TYR A 47 23.02 19.84 -4.10
C TYR A 47 24.10 19.03 -3.38
N HIS A 48 25.35 19.21 -3.82
CA HIS A 48 26.55 18.71 -3.16
C HIS A 48 27.52 19.88 -2.92
N ASN A 49 27.91 20.13 -1.67
CA ASN A 49 28.81 21.25 -1.31
C ASN A 49 28.35 22.62 -1.86
N SER A 50 27.04 22.87 -1.85
CA SER A 50 26.37 24.07 -2.42
C SER A 50 26.34 24.15 -3.95
N SER A 51 26.89 23.17 -4.68
CA SER A 51 26.75 23.07 -6.13
C SER A 51 25.52 22.25 -6.51
N GLU A 52 24.78 22.73 -7.49
CA GLU A 52 23.64 22.04 -8.08
C GLU A 52 24.10 20.86 -8.94
N LEU A 53 23.40 19.73 -8.85
CA LEU A 53 23.67 18.52 -9.63
C LEU A 53 22.61 18.37 -10.74
N TYR A 54 23.02 18.06 -11.96
CA TYR A 54 22.12 17.94 -13.11
C TYR A 54 21.58 16.51 -13.28
N HIS A 55 20.41 16.38 -13.89
CA HIS A 55 19.66 15.12 -13.93
C HIS A 55 20.36 13.99 -14.70
N GLU A 56 21.07 14.37 -15.76
CA GLU A 56 21.80 13.49 -16.67
C GLU A 56 23.13 12.97 -16.11
N ASP A 57 23.69 13.63 -15.10
CA ASP A 57 24.96 13.23 -14.50
C ASP A 57 24.80 11.96 -13.66
N THR A 58 25.87 11.17 -13.57
CA THR A 58 25.96 10.04 -12.64
C THR A 58 26.75 10.41 -11.40
N LEU A 59 26.53 9.68 -10.30
CA LEU A 59 27.33 9.84 -9.08
C LEU A 59 28.83 9.63 -9.33
N GLU A 60 29.18 8.73 -10.25
CA GLU A 60 30.56 8.50 -10.68
C GLU A 60 31.17 9.71 -11.39
N ASP A 61 30.46 10.30 -12.35
CA ASP A 61 30.94 11.45 -13.12
C ASP A 61 31.20 12.67 -12.24
N LEU A 62 30.38 12.82 -11.19
CA LEU A 62 30.46 13.91 -10.21
C LEU A 62 31.48 13.65 -9.09
N GLY A 63 32.11 12.47 -9.05
CA GLY A 63 33.05 12.09 -8.00
C GLY A 63 32.45 12.02 -6.60
N ILE A 64 31.13 11.78 -6.51
CA ILE A 64 30.41 11.63 -5.24
C ILE A 64 30.69 10.24 -4.68
N ASN A 65 31.19 10.17 -3.46
CA ASN A 65 31.59 8.93 -2.81
C ASN A 65 30.52 8.41 -1.86
N ASP A 66 30.67 7.15 -1.46
CA ASP A 66 29.87 6.60 -0.39
C ASP A 66 30.10 7.38 0.90
N ASN A 67 29.02 7.72 1.61
CA ASN A 67 28.98 8.55 2.83
C ASN A 67 29.03 10.07 2.63
N ASP A 68 28.99 10.56 1.40
CA ASP A 68 28.79 12.00 1.15
C ASP A 68 27.41 12.48 1.60
N LEU A 69 27.34 13.76 1.97
CA LEU A 69 26.12 14.46 2.37
C LEU A 69 25.57 15.27 1.19
N LEU A 70 24.35 14.97 0.78
CA LEU A 70 23.63 15.70 -0.26
C LEU A 70 22.43 16.44 0.34
N GLN A 71 22.04 17.56 -0.27
CA GLN A 71 20.87 18.35 0.14
C GLN A 71 19.81 18.34 -0.95
N LEU A 72 18.58 17.93 -0.61
CA LEU A 72 17.42 18.06 -1.50
C LEU A 72 16.65 19.34 -1.17
N LYS A 73 16.46 20.21 -2.18
CA LYS A 73 15.70 21.45 -2.06
C LYS A 73 14.56 21.48 -3.08
N GLN A 74 13.45 22.12 -2.74
CA GLN A 74 12.36 22.35 -3.69
C GLN A 74 12.72 23.56 -4.56
N SER A 75 12.68 23.40 -5.88
CA SER A 75 12.93 24.47 -6.85
C SER A 75 11.88 25.56 -6.64
N GLN A 76 12.31 26.76 -6.27
CA GLN A 76 11.42 27.91 -6.20
C GLN A 76 11.00 28.27 -7.62
N GLN A 77 9.71 28.16 -7.95
CA GLN A 77 9.23 28.69 -9.22
C GLN A 77 9.56 30.19 -9.28
N PRO A 78 10.13 30.70 -10.38
CA PRO A 78 10.32 32.13 -10.54
C PRO A 78 8.93 32.77 -10.47
N VAL A 79 8.73 33.63 -9.47
CA VAL A 79 7.56 34.49 -9.40
C VAL A 79 7.59 35.34 -10.66
N VAL A 80 6.65 35.09 -11.58
CA VAL A 80 6.42 35.92 -12.77
C VAL A 80 5.96 37.28 -12.27
N GLY A 81 6.92 38.18 -12.05
CA GLY A 81 6.68 39.59 -11.80
C GLY A 81 6.19 40.24 -13.08
N ASP A 82 5.02 40.86 -12.98
CA ASP A 82 4.42 41.68 -14.03
C ASP A 82 5.35 42.84 -14.38
N ASP A 83 5.70 42.96 -15.65
CA ASP A 83 6.76 43.82 -16.16
C ASP A 83 6.15 45.18 -16.55
N ASN A 84 6.68 46.30 -16.01
CA ASN A 84 6.50 47.61 -16.63
C ASN A 84 7.72 48.52 -16.40
N GLN A 85 8.49 48.62 -17.48
CA GLN A 85 9.23 49.77 -18.06
C GLN A 85 10.47 50.37 -17.35
N GLN A 86 11.63 50.14 -18.02
CA GLN A 86 12.65 51.10 -18.52
C GLN A 86 13.34 52.05 -17.51
N GLN A 87 14.65 52.36 -17.55
CA GLN A 87 15.87 52.00 -18.32
C GLN A 87 17.09 52.67 -17.56
N PRO A 88 18.36 52.53 -17.99
CA PRO A 88 19.59 52.54 -17.15
C PRO A 88 20.33 53.91 -17.18
N PRO A 89 21.64 54.10 -16.88
CA PRO A 89 22.71 53.18 -16.40
C PRO A 89 23.62 53.75 -15.27
N GLN A 90 24.53 52.94 -14.70
CA GLN A 90 26.01 53.16 -14.77
C GLN A 90 26.83 52.22 -13.86
N GLN A 91 28.04 51.93 -14.34
CA GLN A 91 29.10 51.07 -13.81
C GLN A 91 29.91 51.75 -12.69
N GLN A 92 30.46 51.00 -11.73
CA GLN A 92 31.92 50.89 -11.44
C GLN A 92 32.24 50.09 -10.14
N GLN A 93 32.90 48.95 -10.32
CA GLN A 93 34.14 48.45 -9.69
C GLN A 93 34.48 48.66 -8.18
N SER A 94 34.53 47.51 -7.48
CA SER A 94 35.58 46.96 -6.56
C SER A 94 36.22 47.79 -5.43
N THR A 95 36.21 47.23 -4.20
CA THR A 95 37.42 46.86 -3.41
C THR A 95 37.09 46.20 -2.05
N THR A 96 38.13 45.70 -1.40
CA THR A 96 38.24 44.50 -0.56
C THR A 96 38.47 44.81 0.93
N THR A 97 38.08 43.87 1.81
CA THR A 97 38.69 43.49 3.13
C THR A 97 38.51 44.36 4.40
N THR A 98 37.96 43.77 5.48
CA THR A 98 38.63 43.34 6.76
C THR A 98 37.84 43.61 8.06
N ILE A 99 37.46 42.52 8.75
CA ILE A 99 37.45 42.19 10.22
C ILE A 99 37.40 43.32 11.27
N ALA A 100 36.43 43.27 12.22
CA ALA A 100 36.64 43.08 13.68
C ALA A 100 35.38 43.31 14.56
N ASP A 101 35.02 42.29 15.35
CA ASP A 101 34.56 42.20 16.76
C ASP A 101 33.91 43.39 17.52
N ASN A 102 32.73 43.17 18.14
CA ASN A 102 32.54 42.88 19.59
C ASN A 102 31.13 43.22 20.18
N ILE A 103 30.57 42.24 20.92
CA ILE A 103 29.99 42.28 22.30
C ILE A 103 28.70 43.08 22.64
N SER A 104 27.63 42.30 22.91
CA SER A 104 26.83 42.13 24.16
C SER A 104 25.75 43.12 24.68
N GLU A 105 24.74 42.47 25.28
CA GLU A 105 23.84 42.82 26.42
C GLU A 105 22.39 43.38 26.22
N LYS A 106 21.44 42.48 26.60
CA LYS A 106 20.37 42.61 27.62
C LYS A 106 18.95 43.18 27.31
N LEU A 107 17.98 42.29 27.56
CA LEU A 107 16.73 42.40 28.36
C LEU A 107 15.79 43.61 28.16
N SER A 108 14.52 43.33 27.86
CA SER A 108 13.41 43.49 28.85
C SER A 108 12.05 43.00 28.33
N ASN A 109 11.31 42.42 29.28
CA ASN A 109 9.92 41.96 29.22
C ASN A 109 8.92 43.13 29.09
N VAL A 110 7.80 42.91 28.39
CA VAL A 110 6.50 43.51 28.74
C VAL A 110 5.37 42.50 28.44
N ASN A 111 4.73 42.02 29.51
CA ASN A 111 3.39 41.44 29.53
C ASN A 111 2.38 42.57 29.72
N ILE A 112 1.35 42.67 28.89
CA ILE A 112 0.05 43.29 29.26
C ILE A 112 -1.09 42.49 28.63
N SER A 113 -1.96 41.95 29.50
CA SER A 113 -3.26 41.37 29.21
C SER A 113 -4.30 42.45 28.89
N THR A 114 -5.33 42.13 28.11
CA THR A 114 -6.74 42.59 28.26
C THR A 114 -7.59 41.91 27.17
N THR A 115 -8.48 40.96 27.51
CA THR A 115 -9.90 41.09 27.90
C THR A 115 -10.85 40.78 26.75
N THR A 116 -11.52 39.64 26.93
CA THR A 116 -12.82 39.19 26.44
C THR A 116 -13.85 40.29 26.13
N THR A 117 -14.57 40.17 25.01
CA THR A 117 -16.05 40.24 25.04
C THR A 117 -16.69 39.54 23.84
N SER A 118 -17.58 38.62 24.17
CA SER A 118 -18.54 37.89 23.35
C SER A 118 -19.71 38.77 22.90
N SER A 119 -20.27 38.51 21.72
CA SER A 119 -21.64 38.90 21.40
C SER A 119 -22.36 37.80 20.63
N THR A 120 -23.60 37.54 21.07
CA THR A 120 -24.52 36.49 20.62
C THR A 120 -25.84 37.18 20.25
N SER A 121 -26.50 36.69 19.19
CA SER A 121 -27.96 36.75 18.93
C SER A 121 -28.57 38.15 18.61
N THR A 122 -29.63 38.38 17.81
CA THR A 122 -30.68 37.54 17.21
C THR A 122 -31.49 38.38 16.17
N THR A 123 -31.99 37.73 15.11
CA THR A 123 -33.28 37.91 14.37
C THR A 123 -33.92 39.28 14.11
N SER A 124 -34.23 39.52 12.81
CA SER A 124 -35.54 39.98 12.29
C SER A 124 -35.52 39.96 10.74
N SER A 125 -36.25 39.06 10.08
CA SER A 125 -37.63 39.20 9.53
C SER A 125 -37.70 39.78 8.11
N GLU A 126 -38.33 38.99 7.24
CA GLU A 126 -38.67 39.07 5.82
C GLU A 126 -39.20 40.41 5.27
N ILE A 127 -39.00 40.65 3.95
CA ILE A 127 -40.05 40.91 2.94
C ILE A 127 -39.48 40.72 1.51
N THR A 128 -40.32 40.09 0.68
CA THR A 128 -40.24 39.57 -0.69
C THR A 128 -39.96 40.57 -1.84
N LYS A 129 -39.31 40.12 -2.94
CA LYS A 129 -39.89 39.88 -4.29
C LYS A 129 -38.84 39.68 -5.40
N ASP A 130 -39.03 38.58 -6.14
CA ASP A 130 -38.81 38.32 -7.57
C ASP A 130 -37.70 39.04 -8.34
N SER A 131 -36.74 38.26 -8.87
CA SER A 131 -36.62 38.03 -10.33
C SER A 131 -35.35 37.21 -10.70
N ASP A 132 -35.54 36.35 -11.71
CA ASP A 132 -34.56 35.85 -12.67
C ASP A 132 -33.54 34.76 -12.25
N ASN A 133 -34.04 33.52 -12.30
CA ASN A 133 -33.65 32.52 -13.30
C ASN A 133 -32.16 32.50 -13.73
N ASN A 134 -31.35 31.66 -13.07
CA ASN A 134 -30.38 30.87 -13.81
C ASN A 134 -30.07 29.52 -13.14
N ASN A 135 -30.35 28.48 -13.91
CA ASN A 135 -30.04 27.08 -13.64
C ASN A 135 -28.52 26.88 -13.54
N ASN A 136 -28.05 26.42 -12.40
CA ASN A 136 -26.91 25.50 -12.35
C ASN A 136 -26.96 24.70 -11.06
N ASN A 137 -27.85 23.71 -11.05
CA ASN A 137 -27.84 22.66 -10.05
C ASN A 137 -26.63 21.75 -10.33
N ASN A 138 -25.44 22.19 -9.93
CA ASN A 138 -24.27 21.34 -9.80
C ASN A 138 -24.53 20.37 -8.65
N ASN A 139 -25.25 19.29 -8.94
CA ASN A 139 -25.18 18.07 -8.14
C ASN A 139 -23.78 17.44 -8.36
N ASN A 140 -22.75 18.08 -7.81
CA ASN A 140 -21.49 17.41 -7.48
C ASN A 140 -21.78 16.49 -6.29
N ASN A 141 -22.50 15.39 -6.55
CA ASN A 141 -22.48 14.24 -5.65
C ASN A 141 -21.06 13.69 -5.72
N ASN A 142 -20.21 14.21 -4.84
CA ASN A 142 -18.85 13.78 -4.63
C ASN A 142 -18.91 12.38 -3.99
N TYR A 143 -19.19 11.37 -4.81
CA TYR A 143 -19.28 9.97 -4.37
C TYR A 143 -17.90 9.55 -3.87
N LYS A 144 -17.71 9.64 -2.55
CA LYS A 144 -16.52 9.09 -1.92
C LYS A 144 -16.69 7.59 -1.74
N GLN A 145 -15.71 6.82 -2.19
CA GLN A 145 -15.69 5.38 -2.03
C GLN A 145 -15.36 5.01 -0.58
N GLU A 146 -16.18 4.16 0.02
CA GLU A 146 -16.00 3.72 1.40
C GLU A 146 -15.02 2.55 1.50
N ILE A 147 -14.00 2.70 2.34
CA ILE A 147 -13.08 1.63 2.74
C ILE A 147 -13.74 0.83 3.86
N LYS A 148 -13.92 -0.47 3.64
CA LYS A 148 -14.64 -1.38 4.54
C LYS A 148 -13.71 -2.27 5.37
N GLN A 149 -12.42 -2.33 5.04
CA GLN A 149 -11.47 -3.21 5.71
C GLN A 149 -10.12 -2.51 5.96
N ILE A 150 -9.53 -2.71 7.15
CA ILE A 150 -8.16 -2.32 7.48
C ILE A 150 -7.41 -3.55 7.94
N ASP A 151 -6.33 -3.88 7.23
CA ASP A 151 -5.45 -5.00 7.54
C ASP A 151 -4.07 -4.53 7.94
N MET A 152 -3.63 -4.91 9.13
CA MET A 152 -2.23 -4.80 9.52
C MET A 152 -1.58 -6.16 9.47
N ILE A 153 -0.64 -6.33 8.55
CA ILE A 153 0.20 -7.51 8.47
C ILE A 153 1.27 -7.42 9.55
N VAL A 154 1.47 -8.51 10.28
CA VAL A 154 2.52 -8.66 11.29
C VAL A 154 3.48 -9.74 10.81
N LEU A 155 4.68 -9.35 10.40
CA LEU A 155 5.66 -10.22 9.76
C LEU A 155 6.88 -10.46 10.65
N ASP A 156 7.18 -11.73 10.87
CA ASP A 156 8.32 -12.20 11.66
C ASP A 156 9.64 -12.11 10.87
N LEU A 157 10.63 -11.39 11.43
CA LEU A 157 11.97 -11.21 10.87
C LEU A 157 13.05 -11.91 11.68
N SER A 158 12.67 -12.82 12.58
CA SER A 158 13.63 -13.57 13.37
C SER A 158 14.46 -14.54 12.54
N GLY A 159 15.62 -14.94 13.06
CA GLY A 159 16.53 -15.85 12.36
C GLY A 159 15.92 -17.20 11.98
N SER A 160 14.89 -17.67 12.69
CA SER A 160 14.19 -18.92 12.36
C SER A 160 13.43 -18.83 11.03
N MET A 161 13.02 -17.62 10.61
CA MET A 161 12.35 -17.36 9.33
C MET A 161 13.27 -17.56 8.12
N ARG A 162 14.59 -17.70 8.34
CA ARG A 162 15.57 -18.12 7.32
C ARG A 162 15.60 -19.64 7.09
N SER A 163 14.97 -20.41 7.97
CA SER A 163 14.90 -21.86 7.82
C SER A 163 13.98 -22.21 6.65
N ALA A 164 14.12 -23.44 6.15
CA ALA A 164 13.15 -24.01 5.23
C ALA A 164 11.74 -24.00 5.84
N ALA A 165 10.75 -23.62 5.02
CA ALA A 165 9.36 -23.70 5.43
C ALA A 165 8.83 -25.14 5.42
N PHE A 166 9.24 -25.92 4.42
CA PHE A 166 8.86 -27.32 4.23
C PHE A 166 10.13 -28.13 4.06
N LYS A 167 10.33 -29.14 4.91
CA LYS A 167 11.50 -30.03 4.84
C LYS A 167 11.36 -30.95 3.64
N GLY A 168 12.16 -30.71 2.61
CA GLY A 168 12.12 -31.46 1.36
C GLY A 168 10.92 -31.08 0.49
N SER A 169 11.16 -30.97 -0.81
CA SER A 169 10.07 -30.79 -1.76
C SER A 169 9.31 -32.10 -1.94
N LEU A 170 7.97 -32.05 -1.89
CA LEU A 170 7.10 -33.16 -2.31
C LEU A 170 7.25 -33.46 -3.81
N THR A 171 7.83 -32.53 -4.55
CA THR A 171 7.93 -32.46 -6.01
C THR A 171 9.41 -32.39 -6.41
N PRO A 172 9.98 -33.45 -7.04
CA PRO A 172 11.37 -33.44 -7.47
C PRO A 172 11.69 -32.22 -8.34
N GLY A 173 12.68 -31.41 -7.94
CA GLY A 173 13.12 -30.22 -8.66
C GLY A 173 12.60 -28.88 -8.14
N GLU A 174 11.66 -28.86 -7.19
CA GLU A 174 11.26 -27.61 -6.52
C GLU A 174 12.33 -27.17 -5.52
N LEU A 175 12.73 -25.90 -5.58
CA LEU A 175 13.68 -25.33 -4.63
C LEU A 175 13.03 -25.20 -3.25
N GLU A 176 13.78 -25.56 -2.20
CA GLU A 176 13.33 -25.37 -0.82
C GLU A 176 13.28 -23.87 -0.51
N MET A 177 12.07 -23.33 -0.35
CA MET A 177 11.85 -21.92 0.00
C MET A 177 12.02 -21.69 1.50
N LYS A 178 12.60 -20.54 1.86
CA LYS A 178 12.65 -20.08 3.25
C LYS A 178 11.28 -19.62 3.72
N ARG A 179 11.02 -19.67 5.03
CA ARG A 179 9.75 -19.20 5.62
C ARG A 179 9.44 -17.74 5.27
N ILE A 180 10.46 -16.88 5.27
CA ILE A 180 10.29 -15.47 4.88
C ILE A 180 9.92 -15.30 3.40
N GLU A 181 10.49 -16.12 2.52
CA GLU A 181 10.20 -16.07 1.07
C GLU A 181 8.76 -16.52 0.80
N ILE A 182 8.29 -17.55 1.51
CA ILE A 182 6.88 -17.95 1.47
C ILE A 182 5.99 -16.84 2.02
N ALA A 183 6.35 -16.24 3.15
CA ALA A 183 5.58 -15.16 3.74
C ALA A 183 5.36 -14.00 2.74
N GLN A 184 6.43 -13.59 2.07
CA GLN A 184 6.41 -12.57 1.04
C GLN A 184 5.53 -12.99 -0.15
N ALA A 185 5.66 -14.23 -0.64
CA ALA A 185 4.85 -14.73 -1.75
C ALA A 185 3.35 -14.76 -1.41
N LEU A 186 2.98 -15.15 -0.19
CA LEU A 186 1.59 -15.20 0.26
C LEU A 186 0.97 -13.81 0.34
N PHE A 187 1.69 -12.85 0.95
CA PHE A 187 1.17 -11.48 1.02
C PHE A 187 1.21 -10.79 -0.33
N GLN A 188 2.17 -11.07 -1.21
CA GLN A 188 2.11 -10.60 -2.58
C GLN A 188 0.84 -11.10 -3.27
N THR A 189 0.54 -12.40 -3.14
CA THR A 189 -0.70 -12.99 -3.67
C THR A 189 -1.94 -12.30 -3.08
N MET A 190 -1.94 -12.00 -1.78
CA MET A 190 -3.03 -11.27 -1.12
C MET A 190 -3.26 -9.89 -1.72
N ILE A 191 -2.18 -9.15 -1.96
CA ILE A 191 -2.23 -7.80 -2.55
C ILE A 191 -2.71 -7.85 -3.99
N ASP A 192 -2.22 -8.81 -4.78
CA ASP A 192 -2.70 -9.04 -6.14
C ASP A 192 -4.21 -9.32 -6.15
N LYS A 193 -4.72 -10.09 -5.16
CA LYS A 193 -6.18 -10.30 -4.99
C LYS A 193 -6.93 -9.06 -4.53
N TYR A 194 -6.34 -8.18 -3.71
CA TYR A 194 -6.96 -6.90 -3.37
C TYR A 194 -7.19 -6.03 -4.61
N VAL A 195 -6.19 -5.98 -5.50
CA VAL A 195 -6.30 -5.25 -6.76
C VAL A 195 -7.28 -5.94 -7.70
N GLN A 196 -7.14 -7.25 -7.91
CA GLN A 196 -7.97 -8.03 -8.84
C GLN A 196 -9.46 -7.99 -8.49
N LEU A 197 -9.80 -8.07 -7.20
CA LEU A 197 -11.18 -8.09 -6.72
C LEU A 197 -11.68 -6.69 -6.31
N GLU A 198 -10.91 -5.64 -6.57
CA GLU A 198 -11.20 -4.25 -6.20
C GLU A 198 -11.63 -4.08 -4.74
N ILE A 199 -10.97 -4.82 -3.84
CA ILE A 199 -11.36 -4.84 -2.43
C ILE A 199 -11.14 -3.45 -1.83
N ALA A 200 -12.19 -2.94 -1.17
CA ALA A 200 -12.17 -1.68 -0.46
C ALA A 200 -11.41 -1.79 0.87
N ALA A 201 -10.13 -2.18 0.79
CA ALA A 201 -9.23 -2.38 1.92
C ALA A 201 -8.07 -1.37 1.92
N ILE A 202 -7.46 -1.25 3.10
CA ILE A 202 -6.19 -0.59 3.38
C ILE A 202 -5.28 -1.62 4.03
N VAL A 203 -4.00 -1.59 3.69
CA VAL A 203 -3.00 -2.51 4.21
C VAL A 203 -1.84 -1.74 4.86
N GLY A 204 -1.29 -2.25 5.95
CA GLY A 204 -0.03 -1.80 6.52
C GLY A 204 0.82 -2.97 7.01
N LEU A 205 2.09 -2.69 7.34
CA LEU A 205 3.09 -3.68 7.71
C LEU A 205 3.76 -3.31 9.03
N VAL A 206 3.69 -4.24 9.98
CA VAL A 206 4.52 -4.26 11.18
C VAL A 206 5.50 -5.41 11.05
N CYS A 207 6.79 -5.10 11.07
CA CYS A 207 7.83 -6.11 11.14
C CYS A 207 8.29 -6.26 12.59
N PHE A 208 8.59 -7.49 12.99
CA PHE A 208 9.04 -7.76 14.34
C PHE A 208 10.15 -8.80 14.43
N GLY A 209 10.95 -8.65 15.48
CA GLY A 209 11.98 -9.60 15.87
C GLY A 209 12.54 -9.20 17.24
N GLU A 210 13.78 -8.73 17.27
CA GLU A 210 14.34 -8.02 18.43
C GLU A 210 13.75 -6.60 18.56
N ARG A 211 13.53 -5.95 17.42
CA ARG A 211 12.84 -4.67 17.31
C ARG A 211 11.46 -4.89 16.73
N ILE A 212 10.54 -3.98 17.06
CA ILE A 212 9.19 -3.97 16.51
C ILE A 212 8.98 -2.59 15.93
N GLU A 213 8.62 -2.53 14.66
CA GLU A 213 8.46 -1.27 13.95
C GLU A 213 7.29 -1.35 12.97
N VAL A 214 6.61 -0.22 12.82
CA VAL A 214 5.66 -0.03 11.72
C VAL A 214 6.49 0.29 10.49
N THR A 215 6.93 -0.74 9.77
CA THR A 215 7.73 -0.61 8.55
C THR A 215 6.94 0.13 7.47
N PHE A 216 5.63 -0.13 7.40
CA PHE A 216 4.77 0.52 6.44
C PHE A 216 3.43 0.95 7.08
N PRO A 217 3.11 2.25 7.07
CA PRO A 217 1.84 2.72 7.63
C PRO A 217 0.65 2.22 6.77
N PRO A 218 -0.58 2.20 7.33
CA PRO A 218 -1.77 1.85 6.57
C PRO A 218 -1.88 2.70 5.30
N THR A 219 -2.02 2.07 4.14
CA THR A 219 -2.22 2.73 2.85
C THR A 219 -3.07 1.91 1.89
N ARG A 220 -3.58 2.57 0.84
CA ARG A 220 -4.20 1.95 -0.32
C ARG A 220 -3.25 1.84 -1.52
N ASN A 221 -2.04 2.41 -1.41
CA ASN A 221 -1.00 2.26 -2.42
C ASN A 221 -0.35 0.88 -2.31
N PHE A 222 -0.97 -0.09 -2.98
CA PHE A 222 -0.56 -1.49 -2.99
C PHE A 222 0.81 -1.73 -3.65
N ASP A 223 1.19 -0.93 -4.64
CA ASP A 223 2.48 -1.06 -5.33
C ASP A 223 3.66 -0.71 -4.41
N SER A 224 3.50 0.37 -3.64
CA SER A 224 4.50 0.78 -2.65
C SER A 224 4.60 -0.23 -1.52
N PHE A 225 3.47 -0.77 -1.06
CA PHE A 225 3.43 -1.85 -0.08
C PHE A 225 4.17 -3.10 -0.57
N SER A 226 3.89 -3.53 -1.81
CA SER A 226 4.50 -4.71 -2.44
C SER A 226 6.02 -4.56 -2.56
N THR A 227 6.51 -3.37 -2.93
CA THR A 227 7.95 -3.11 -2.98
C THR A 227 8.60 -3.29 -1.61
N GLU A 228 8.05 -2.65 -0.57
CA GLU A 228 8.60 -2.72 0.78
C GLU A 228 8.58 -4.12 1.35
N LEU A 229 7.49 -4.87 1.13
CA LEU A 229 7.40 -6.27 1.52
C LEU A 229 8.53 -7.12 0.91
N GLY A 230 8.90 -6.86 -0.34
CA GLY A 230 9.99 -7.55 -1.05
C GLY A 230 11.40 -7.21 -0.52
N GLU A 231 11.60 -6.03 0.07
CA GLU A 231 12.90 -5.59 0.61
C GLU A 231 13.19 -6.11 2.03
N VAL A 232 12.17 -6.66 2.69
CA VAL A 232 12.26 -7.14 4.07
C VAL A 232 13.14 -8.39 4.18
N VAL A 233 14.03 -8.42 5.19
CA VAL A 233 14.96 -9.53 5.44
C VAL A 233 14.87 -10.03 6.88
N ALA A 234 14.78 -11.34 7.05
CA ALA A 234 14.78 -12.00 8.35
C ALA A 234 16.22 -12.13 8.92
N ASN A 235 16.64 -11.22 9.77
CA ASN A 235 17.99 -11.20 10.36
C ASN A 235 18.03 -10.92 11.88
N GLN A 236 16.88 -10.91 12.55
CA GLN A 236 16.79 -10.52 13.95
C GLN A 236 16.94 -11.70 14.92
N SER A 237 17.40 -11.44 16.14
CA SER A 237 17.80 -12.48 17.10
C SER A 237 16.71 -12.94 18.06
N LYS A 238 15.57 -12.23 18.13
CA LYS A 238 14.45 -12.49 19.07
C LYS A 238 13.10 -12.45 18.35
N THR A 239 12.02 -12.81 19.05
CA THR A 239 10.64 -12.83 18.56
C THR A 239 9.71 -12.19 19.60
N ARG A 240 9.16 -11.02 19.29
CA ARG A 240 8.22 -10.28 20.14
C ARG A 240 6.83 -10.19 19.50
N LEU A 241 6.27 -11.35 19.20
CA LEU A 241 5.02 -11.56 18.47
C LEU A 241 3.84 -10.85 19.13
N TYR A 242 3.61 -11.04 20.43
CA TYR A 242 2.42 -10.47 21.08
C TYR A 242 2.47 -8.96 21.18
N GLU A 243 3.65 -8.40 21.40
CA GLU A 243 3.87 -6.96 21.37
C GLU A 243 3.66 -6.39 19.96
N ALA A 244 4.07 -7.12 18.91
CA ALA A 244 3.85 -6.73 17.52
C ALA A 244 2.37 -6.75 17.13
N ILE A 245 1.62 -7.78 17.54
CA ILE A 245 0.16 -7.84 17.37
C ILE A 245 -0.51 -6.65 18.08
N LYS A 246 -0.06 -6.32 19.30
CA LYS A 246 -0.58 -5.17 20.02
C LYS A 246 -0.27 -3.85 19.28
N LEU A 247 0.97 -3.66 18.83
CA LEU A 247 1.37 -2.47 18.07
C LEU A 247 0.57 -2.33 16.78
N ALA A 248 0.34 -3.42 16.06
CA ALA A 248 -0.52 -3.43 14.88
C ALA A 248 -1.95 -2.97 15.20
N GLY A 249 -2.54 -3.48 16.28
CA GLY A 249 -3.84 -3.00 16.77
C GLY A 249 -3.83 -1.52 17.14
N GLU A 250 -2.80 -1.04 17.86
CA GLU A 250 -2.64 0.37 18.21
C GLU A 250 -2.52 1.26 16.96
N THR A 251 -1.81 0.80 15.93
CA THR A 251 -1.70 1.48 14.64
C THR A 251 -3.05 1.58 13.92
N ILE A 252 -3.86 0.51 13.93
CA ILE A 252 -5.22 0.54 13.36
C ILE A 252 -6.08 1.58 14.08
N VAL A 253 -6.07 1.59 15.41
CA VAL A 253 -6.88 2.55 16.20
C VAL A 253 -6.45 3.99 15.91
N LYS A 254 -5.15 4.27 15.93
CA LYS A 254 -4.62 5.60 15.59
C LYS A 254 -5.02 6.03 14.18
N TYR A 255 -5.00 5.11 13.22
CA TYR A 255 -5.39 5.39 11.85
C TYR A 255 -6.89 5.67 11.70
N ARG A 256 -7.74 4.95 12.45
CA ARG A 256 -9.19 5.21 12.47
C ARG A 256 -9.52 6.60 13.01
N GLU A 257 -8.79 7.06 14.01
CA GLU A 257 -8.95 8.38 14.61
C GLU A 257 -8.46 9.50 13.69
N ASN A 258 -7.40 9.24 12.91
CA ASN A 258 -6.83 10.21 11.99
C ASN A 258 -6.34 9.53 10.68
N PRO A 259 -7.21 9.39 9.67
CA PRO A 259 -6.90 8.71 8.42
C PRO A 259 -6.09 9.63 7.49
N THR A 260 -4.79 9.76 7.76
CA THR A 260 -3.88 10.69 7.07
C THR A 260 -3.43 10.24 5.67
N SER A 261 -3.66 8.98 5.29
CA SER A 261 -3.18 8.39 4.02
C SER A 261 -4.28 8.08 3.01
N LEU A 262 -5.51 8.52 3.25
CA LEU A 262 -6.60 8.37 2.28
C LEU A 262 -6.42 9.39 1.16
N ALA A 263 -6.33 8.89 -0.08
CA ALA A 263 -6.38 9.74 -1.27
C ALA A 263 -7.75 10.46 -1.37
N ASP A 264 -7.77 11.58 -2.09
CA ASP A 264 -9.01 12.29 -2.39
C ASP A 264 -10.04 11.35 -3.02
N GLY A 265 -11.26 11.37 -2.48
CA GLY A 265 -12.33 10.49 -2.92
C GLY A 265 -12.52 9.21 -2.11
N PHE A 266 -11.71 8.94 -1.08
CA PHE A 266 -11.93 7.80 -0.16
C PHE A 266 -12.31 8.26 1.25
N VAL A 267 -13.14 7.46 1.93
CA VAL A 267 -13.48 7.62 3.35
C VAL A 267 -13.47 6.27 4.05
N LEU A 268 -13.17 6.24 5.34
CA LEU A 268 -13.41 5.02 6.12
C LEU A 268 -14.91 4.79 6.28
N ALA A 269 -15.34 3.55 6.12
CA ALA A 269 -16.70 3.15 6.45
C ALA A 269 -16.98 3.42 7.94
N PRO A 270 -18.25 3.64 8.32
CA PRO A 270 -18.63 3.77 9.72
C PRO A 270 -18.20 2.55 10.55
N SER A 271 -17.97 2.75 11.86
CA SER A 271 -17.35 1.72 12.73
C SER A 271 -18.15 0.41 12.86
N ASP A 272 -19.44 0.39 12.53
CA ASP A 272 -20.29 -0.82 12.48
C ASP A 272 -20.07 -1.66 11.22
N LYS A 273 -19.56 -1.06 10.14
CA LYS A 273 -19.28 -1.72 8.86
C LYS A 273 -17.79 -1.93 8.59
N LEU A 274 -16.94 -1.17 9.28
CA LEU A 274 -15.49 -1.25 9.15
C LEU A 274 -14.95 -2.49 9.88
N ILE A 275 -14.34 -3.40 9.12
CA ILE A 275 -13.67 -4.58 9.66
C ILE A 275 -12.19 -4.25 9.86
N CYS A 276 -11.69 -4.51 11.06
CA CYS A 276 -10.28 -4.36 11.38
C CYS A 276 -9.66 -5.72 11.65
N ARG A 277 -8.54 -6.02 11.00
CA ARG A 277 -7.82 -7.27 11.18
C ARG A 277 -6.33 -7.03 11.38
N VAL A 278 -5.76 -7.78 12.30
CA VAL A 278 -4.33 -8.07 12.34
C VAL A 278 -4.12 -9.44 11.69
N PHE A 279 -3.23 -9.53 10.71
CA PHE A 279 -2.88 -10.78 10.05
C PHE A 279 -1.43 -11.13 10.35
N ALA A 280 -1.22 -12.07 11.26
CA ALA A 280 0.11 -12.48 11.71
C ALA A 280 0.69 -13.61 10.87
N LEU A 281 1.93 -13.47 10.44
CA LEU A 281 2.71 -14.54 9.84
C LEU A 281 4.03 -14.68 10.58
N THR A 282 4.19 -15.83 11.21
CA THR A 282 5.26 -16.10 12.17
C THR A 282 5.50 -17.58 12.23
N ASP A 283 6.63 -18.02 12.79
CA ASP A 283 6.81 -19.43 13.13
C ASP A 283 6.07 -19.84 14.44
N GLY A 284 5.40 -18.88 15.08
CA GLY A 284 4.53 -19.04 16.25
C GLY A 284 5.28 -19.02 17.59
N GLN A 285 6.57 -18.69 17.58
CA GLN A 285 7.36 -18.53 18.80
C GLN A 285 7.32 -17.09 19.30
N ASP A 286 7.12 -16.90 20.60
CA ASP A 286 7.32 -15.62 21.29
C ASP A 286 8.31 -15.85 22.43
N ASN A 287 9.38 -15.06 22.45
CA ASN A 287 10.38 -15.06 23.52
C ASN A 287 10.35 -13.76 24.34
N SER A 288 9.25 -13.02 24.23
CA SER A 288 8.98 -11.84 25.04
C SER A 288 8.30 -12.23 26.35
N ASN A 289 8.18 -11.25 27.26
CA ASN A 289 7.41 -11.41 28.49
C ASN A 289 5.95 -10.94 28.35
N ALA A 290 5.51 -10.61 27.12
CA ALA A 290 4.19 -10.07 26.90
C ALA A 290 3.11 -11.11 27.14
N CYS A 291 2.05 -10.71 27.86
CA CYS A 291 0.95 -11.61 28.17
C CYS A 291 -0.07 -11.63 27.03
N PRO A 292 -0.34 -12.78 26.38
CA PRO A 292 -1.30 -12.86 25.26
C PRO A 292 -2.71 -12.41 25.65
N TYR A 293 -3.12 -12.67 26.90
CA TYR A 293 -4.43 -12.27 27.40
C TYR A 293 -4.61 -10.74 27.46
N GLU A 294 -3.55 -10.00 27.77
CA GLU A 294 -3.59 -8.53 27.77
C GLU A 294 -3.76 -8.00 26.34
N VAL A 295 -3.09 -8.62 25.37
CA VAL A 295 -3.26 -8.30 23.94
C VAL A 295 -4.66 -8.66 23.46
N TYR A 296 -5.20 -9.81 23.86
CA TYR A 296 -6.59 -10.19 23.57
C TYR A 296 -7.60 -9.15 24.09
N LYS A 297 -7.46 -8.70 25.35
CA LYS A 297 -8.35 -7.66 25.90
C LYS A 297 -8.29 -6.38 25.08
N TYR A 298 -7.09 -5.99 24.65
CA TYR A 298 -6.90 -4.82 23.80
C TYR A 298 -7.64 -4.98 22.47
N LEU A 299 -7.38 -6.08 21.73
CA LEU A 299 -8.05 -6.35 20.46
C LEU A 299 -9.57 -6.43 20.61
N LYS A 300 -10.07 -7.03 21.70
CA LYS A 300 -11.51 -7.07 22.03
C LYS A 300 -12.10 -5.68 22.21
N SER A 301 -11.43 -4.81 22.96
CA SER A 301 -11.92 -3.44 23.19
C SER A 301 -11.96 -2.60 21.92
N ALA A 302 -11.07 -2.88 20.96
CA ALA A 302 -10.99 -2.18 19.68
C ALA A 302 -11.80 -2.85 18.54
N ASN A 303 -12.42 -4.01 18.82
CA ASN A 303 -13.10 -4.87 17.86
C ASN A 303 -12.20 -5.28 16.66
N ILE A 304 -10.98 -5.75 16.94
CA ILE A 304 -9.97 -6.12 15.94
C ILE A 304 -9.79 -7.64 15.92
N ILE A 305 -9.97 -8.25 14.76
CA ILE A 305 -9.84 -9.70 14.56
C ILE A 305 -8.37 -10.08 14.35
N LEU A 306 -7.96 -11.25 14.82
CA LEU A 306 -6.63 -11.81 14.56
C LEU A 306 -6.76 -13.03 13.66
N ASP A 307 -6.19 -12.95 12.45
CA ASP A 307 -5.86 -14.12 11.64
C ASP A 307 -4.37 -14.43 11.81
N ALA A 308 -3.99 -15.71 11.71
CA ALA A 308 -2.59 -16.11 11.81
C ALA A 308 -2.22 -17.25 10.85
N ILE A 309 -0.97 -17.24 10.40
CA ILE A 309 -0.32 -18.34 9.69
C ILE A 309 0.96 -18.70 10.44
N PRO A 310 0.92 -19.75 11.28
CA PRO A 310 2.12 -20.34 11.83
C PRO A 310 2.88 -21.11 10.74
N ILE A 311 4.05 -20.62 10.33
CA ILE A 311 4.98 -21.35 9.46
C ILE A 311 5.98 -22.12 10.33
N GLY A 312 5.63 -23.36 10.67
CA GLY A 312 6.45 -24.25 11.48
C GLY A 312 5.68 -24.86 12.65
N GLU A 313 6.36 -25.10 13.77
CA GLU A 313 5.82 -25.89 14.89
C GLU A 313 5.06 -25.06 15.95
N GLY A 314 4.89 -23.75 15.78
CA GLY A 314 4.28 -22.84 16.77
C GLY A 314 2.76 -22.59 16.65
N GLY A 315 2.01 -23.43 15.92
CA GLY A 315 0.62 -23.14 15.58
C GLY A 315 -0.41 -23.21 16.70
N ASN A 316 -0.14 -23.95 17.79
CA ASN A 316 -1.14 -24.21 18.82
C ASN A 316 -1.55 -22.94 19.57
N THR A 317 -0.61 -22.16 20.12
CA THR A 317 -0.97 -20.97 20.91
C THR A 317 -1.69 -19.90 20.07
N LEU A 318 -1.29 -19.75 18.81
CA LEU A 318 -1.96 -18.86 17.85
C LEU A 318 -3.35 -19.35 17.45
N GLY A 319 -3.55 -20.67 17.35
CA GLY A 319 -4.85 -21.28 17.12
C GLY A 319 -5.88 -20.91 18.19
N SER A 320 -5.49 -20.94 19.46
CA SER A 320 -6.36 -20.52 20.56
C SER A 320 -6.66 -19.01 20.52
N PHE A 321 -5.67 -18.19 20.16
CA PHE A 321 -5.80 -16.74 20.14
C PHE A 321 -6.69 -16.26 18.97
N THR A 322 -6.41 -16.70 17.75
CA THR A 322 -7.25 -16.39 16.57
C THR A 322 -8.71 -16.76 16.82
N LYS A 323 -8.96 -17.98 17.34
CA LYS A 323 -10.28 -18.45 17.74
C LYS A 323 -10.94 -17.55 18.78
N ALA A 324 -10.20 -17.10 19.80
CA ALA A 324 -10.72 -16.19 20.82
C ALA A 324 -11.21 -14.85 20.21
N THR A 325 -10.55 -14.37 19.16
CA THR A 325 -10.94 -13.13 18.45
C THR A 325 -12.03 -13.34 17.40
N GLY A 326 -12.30 -14.59 17.00
CA GLY A 326 -13.21 -14.93 15.89
C GLY A 326 -12.53 -14.91 14.51
N GLY A 327 -11.19 -14.90 14.47
CA GLY A 327 -10.41 -15.08 13.25
C GLY A 327 -10.01 -16.53 13.03
N SER A 328 -9.04 -16.76 12.15
CA SER A 328 -8.63 -18.11 11.72
C SER A 328 -7.11 -18.30 11.79
N CYS A 329 -6.69 -19.47 12.26
CA CYS A 329 -5.30 -19.91 12.23
C CYS A 329 -5.12 -20.91 11.08
N PHE A 330 -4.38 -20.52 10.06
CA PHE A 330 -4.23 -21.30 8.84
C PHE A 330 -2.95 -22.13 8.85
N THR A 331 -3.04 -23.38 8.39
CA THR A 331 -1.87 -24.22 8.13
C THR A 331 -1.92 -24.77 6.71
N PHE A 332 -0.74 -24.94 6.12
CA PHE A 332 -0.55 -25.61 4.84
C PHE A 332 0.81 -26.32 4.87
N ASN A 333 0.97 -27.30 4.00
CA ASN A 333 2.12 -28.21 3.97
C ASN A 333 2.98 -28.06 2.71
N SER A 334 2.69 -27.08 1.86
CA SER A 334 3.47 -26.75 0.67
C SER A 334 3.25 -25.28 0.27
N SER A 335 4.22 -24.70 -0.45
CA SER A 335 4.12 -23.34 -0.98
C SER A 335 2.88 -23.19 -1.86
N LYS A 336 2.62 -24.18 -2.73
CA LYS A 336 1.45 -24.24 -3.60
C LYS A 336 0.13 -24.17 -2.81
N ALA A 337 -0.02 -25.00 -1.78
CA ALA A 337 -1.23 -24.99 -0.95
C ALA A 337 -1.41 -23.66 -0.20
N GLY A 338 -0.31 -23.01 0.20
CA GLY A 338 -0.35 -21.68 0.78
C GLY A 338 -0.86 -20.62 -0.22
N VAL A 339 -0.33 -20.61 -1.45
CA VAL A 339 -0.79 -19.70 -2.50
C VAL A 339 -2.27 -19.93 -2.82
N GLU A 340 -2.68 -21.19 -3.04
CA GLU A 340 -4.08 -21.57 -3.29
C GLU A 340 -5.02 -21.11 -2.15
N LEU A 341 -4.53 -21.08 -0.90
CA LEU A 341 -5.29 -20.57 0.22
C LEU A 341 -5.51 -19.05 0.10
N PHE A 342 -4.46 -18.29 -0.25
CA PHE A 342 -4.52 -16.84 -0.43
C PHE A 342 -5.23 -16.38 -1.69
N GLU A 343 -5.39 -17.27 -2.68
CA GLU A 343 -6.24 -16.99 -3.83
C GLU A 343 -7.74 -16.98 -3.48
N ARG A 344 -8.13 -17.57 -2.35
CA ARG A 344 -9.53 -17.63 -1.91
C ARG A 344 -9.96 -16.29 -1.35
N GLU A 345 -11.01 -15.74 -1.94
CA GLU A 345 -11.59 -14.47 -1.49
C GLU A 345 -11.98 -14.48 -0.01
N ALA A 346 -12.47 -15.59 0.55
CA ALA A 346 -12.84 -15.66 1.96
C ALA A 346 -11.64 -15.43 2.91
N VAL A 347 -10.41 -15.69 2.47
CA VAL A 347 -9.20 -15.38 3.25
C VAL A 347 -8.89 -13.89 3.17
N VAL A 348 -9.04 -13.32 1.98
CA VAL A 348 -8.65 -11.96 1.61
C VAL A 348 -9.67 -10.91 2.10
N ASN A 349 -10.96 -11.17 1.95
CA ASN A 349 -12.09 -10.32 2.34
C ASN A 349 -12.86 -10.96 3.50
N LEU A 350 -12.79 -10.39 4.71
CA LEU A 350 -13.45 -11.01 5.87
C LEU A 350 -14.98 -10.95 5.76
N SER A 351 -15.53 -9.96 5.06
CA SER A 351 -16.98 -9.76 4.97
C SER A 351 -17.70 -10.90 4.24
N THR A 352 -16.96 -11.69 3.44
CA THR A 352 -17.48 -12.83 2.69
C THR A 352 -17.32 -14.16 3.43
N ARG A 353 -16.82 -14.16 4.68
CA ARG A 353 -16.72 -15.39 5.49
C ARG A 353 -18.08 -15.79 6.05
N ASP A 354 -18.40 -17.08 5.95
CA ASP A 354 -19.66 -17.64 6.44
C ASP A 354 -19.81 -17.53 7.98
N ASN A 355 -18.71 -17.76 8.70
CA ASN A 355 -18.68 -17.92 10.16
C ASN A 355 -17.99 -16.77 10.90
N LEU A 356 -18.04 -15.55 10.37
CA LEU A 356 -17.42 -14.39 11.04
C LEU A 356 -18.21 -14.01 12.31
N ALA A 357 -17.77 -14.50 13.47
CA ALA A 357 -18.37 -14.21 14.76
C ALA A 357 -17.32 -13.64 15.72
N ALA A 358 -16.98 -12.36 15.52
CA ALA A 358 -15.97 -11.64 16.30
C ALA A 358 -16.28 -11.71 17.80
N PHE A 359 -15.30 -12.15 18.59
CA PHE A 359 -15.38 -12.22 20.06
C PHE A 359 -16.61 -12.96 20.62
N SER A 360 -17.14 -13.93 19.88
CA SER A 360 -18.32 -14.71 20.28
C SER A 360 -18.11 -15.60 21.51
N ILE A 361 -16.86 -15.97 21.81
CA ILE A 361 -16.52 -16.78 22.99
C ILE A 361 -16.41 -15.87 24.22
N PRO A 362 -17.19 -16.10 25.28
CA PRO A 362 -17.14 -15.28 26.49
C PRO A 362 -15.87 -15.59 27.29
N ILE A 363 -14.86 -14.74 27.15
CA ILE A 363 -13.59 -14.83 27.87
C ILE A 363 -13.47 -13.65 28.82
N ASN A 364 -13.46 -13.92 30.12
CA ASN A 364 -13.43 -12.93 31.20
C ASN A 364 -12.18 -13.04 32.10
N SER A 365 -11.34 -14.06 31.91
CA SER A 365 -10.15 -14.30 32.72
C SER A 365 -9.02 -14.90 31.89
N LYS A 366 -7.78 -14.73 32.39
CA LYS A 366 -6.59 -15.34 31.79
C LYS A 366 -6.69 -16.86 31.73
N ALA A 367 -7.26 -17.49 32.76
CA ALA A 367 -7.48 -18.93 32.80
C ALA A 367 -8.46 -19.40 31.72
N ALA A 368 -9.56 -18.67 31.53
CA ALA A 368 -10.52 -18.95 30.46
C ALA A 368 -9.87 -18.82 29.07
N PHE A 369 -9.03 -17.80 28.86
CA PHE A 369 -8.28 -17.61 27.62
C PHE A 369 -7.32 -18.79 27.34
N SER A 370 -6.54 -19.21 28.34
CA SER A 370 -5.60 -20.32 28.21
C SER A 370 -6.27 -21.69 28.06
N ALA A 371 -7.54 -21.82 28.44
CA ALA A 371 -8.31 -23.07 28.32
C ALA A 371 -8.91 -23.28 26.91
N ILE A 372 -8.79 -22.29 26.01
CA ILE A 372 -9.33 -22.41 24.65
C ILE A 372 -8.52 -23.43 23.89
N ALA A 373 -9.18 -24.48 23.41
CA ALA A 373 -8.56 -25.46 22.54
C ALA A 373 -8.19 -24.79 21.20
N PRO A 374 -6.96 -24.99 20.71
CA PRO A 374 -6.52 -24.40 19.47
C PRO A 374 -7.30 -24.98 18.29
N GLU A 375 -7.65 -24.13 17.35
CA GLU A 375 -8.28 -24.53 16.09
C GLU A 375 -7.39 -24.08 14.95
N ILE A 376 -6.93 -25.05 14.17
CA ILE A 376 -6.09 -24.83 13.01
C ILE A 376 -6.87 -25.33 11.80
N VAL A 377 -7.04 -24.46 10.82
CA VAL A 377 -7.82 -24.73 9.62
C VAL A 377 -6.90 -24.77 8.40
N THR A 378 -7.21 -25.62 7.44
CA THR A 378 -6.53 -25.66 6.13
C THR A 378 -7.30 -24.87 5.07
N THR A 379 -8.54 -24.49 5.38
CA THR A 379 -9.46 -23.86 4.43
C THR A 379 -10.50 -23.03 5.16
N VAL A 380 -11.07 -22.03 4.47
CA VAL A 380 -12.22 -21.24 4.92
C VAL A 380 -13.22 -21.19 3.77
N GLU A 381 -14.49 -21.41 4.10
CA GLU A 381 -15.60 -21.38 3.15
C GLU A 381 -16.20 -19.97 3.03
N GLN A 382 -16.63 -19.63 1.81
CA GLN A 382 -17.35 -18.39 1.52
C GLN A 382 -18.78 -18.47 2.03
N LYS A 383 -19.35 -17.30 2.35
CA LYS A 383 -20.75 -17.14 2.66
C LYS A 383 -21.61 -17.65 1.52
N ALA A 384 -22.26 -18.79 1.71
CA ALA A 384 -23.22 -19.27 0.73
C ALA A 384 -24.42 -18.31 0.71
N ASP A 385 -24.54 -17.50 -0.34
CA ASP A 385 -25.74 -16.70 -0.56
C ASP A 385 -26.95 -17.65 -0.60
N ALA A 386 -27.82 -17.51 0.41
CA ALA A 386 -28.96 -18.40 0.62
C ALA A 386 -29.97 -18.39 -0.56
N THR A 387 -29.75 -17.54 -1.55
CA THR A 387 -30.51 -17.48 -2.80
C THR A 387 -30.25 -18.66 -3.74
N ILE A 388 -29.23 -19.49 -3.49
CA ILE A 388 -28.97 -20.73 -4.25
C ILE A 388 -29.08 -21.96 -3.34
N LYS A 389 -30.19 -22.09 -2.62
CA LYS A 389 -30.57 -23.35 -1.95
C LYS A 389 -31.90 -23.89 -2.49
N SER A 390 -31.98 -24.05 -3.81
CA SER A 390 -33.01 -24.91 -4.45
C SER A 390 -32.64 -25.33 -5.87
N ALA A 391 -31.53 -26.07 -6.03
CA ALA A 391 -31.32 -27.03 -7.12
C ALA A 391 -30.11 -27.88 -6.70
N GLY A 392 -30.29 -29.13 -6.33
CA GLY A 392 -30.38 -30.20 -7.31
C GLY A 392 -28.99 -30.83 -7.48
N LYS A 393 -28.80 -31.97 -6.83
CA LYS A 393 -27.72 -32.96 -6.98
C LYS A 393 -27.02 -32.89 -8.36
N CYS A 394 -25.85 -32.26 -8.44
CA CYS A 394 -25.03 -32.26 -9.65
C CYS A 394 -24.24 -33.56 -9.76
N SER A 395 -24.83 -34.55 -10.45
CA SER A 395 -24.07 -35.56 -11.16
C SER A 395 -23.31 -34.90 -12.31
N SER A 396 -22.02 -35.21 -12.43
CA SER A 396 -21.13 -34.76 -13.49
C SER A 396 -21.70 -35.06 -14.88
N ASN A 397 -22.20 -34.04 -15.55
CA ASN A 397 -22.30 -33.98 -17.01
C ASN A 397 -21.95 -32.54 -17.42
N VAL A 398 -20.83 -32.43 -18.13
CA VAL A 398 -20.35 -31.18 -18.72
C VAL A 398 -21.38 -30.73 -19.75
N ALA A 399 -22.14 -29.69 -19.41
CA ALA A 399 -22.90 -28.90 -20.37
C ALA A 399 -22.18 -27.56 -20.53
N VAL A 400 -21.53 -27.41 -21.68
CA VAL A 400 -20.99 -26.13 -22.15
C VAL A 400 -22.18 -25.22 -22.42
N ALA A 401 -22.42 -24.24 -21.56
CA ALA A 401 -23.43 -23.21 -21.77
C ALA A 401 -22.81 -21.82 -21.63
N SER A 402 -22.50 -21.25 -22.80
CA SER A 402 -22.71 -19.84 -23.20
C SER A 402 -22.31 -18.74 -22.21
N LEU A 403 -21.03 -18.35 -22.26
CA LEU A 403 -20.61 -16.96 -22.05
C LEU A 403 -20.95 -16.18 -23.33
N GLU A 404 -22.15 -15.59 -23.40
CA GLU A 404 -22.40 -14.51 -24.35
C GLU A 404 -21.82 -13.22 -23.76
N SER A 405 -20.49 -13.07 -23.87
CA SER A 405 -19.90 -11.73 -23.90
C SER A 405 -20.24 -11.11 -25.24
N ASN A 406 -20.85 -9.92 -25.20
CA ASN A 406 -21.22 -9.16 -26.39
C ASN A 406 -19.97 -8.94 -27.26
N PRO A 407 -19.86 -9.53 -28.47
CA PRO A 407 -18.64 -9.45 -29.29
C PRO A 407 -18.31 -8.01 -29.72
N VAL A 408 -19.26 -7.08 -29.59
CA VAL A 408 -19.08 -5.66 -29.90
C VAL A 408 -18.20 -4.95 -28.86
N SER A 409 -18.25 -5.31 -27.57
CA SER A 409 -17.41 -4.64 -26.56
C SER A 409 -15.93 -5.02 -26.68
N LEU A 410 -15.66 -6.26 -27.14
CA LEU A 410 -14.31 -6.76 -27.40
C LEU A 410 -13.65 -6.11 -28.64
N LEU A 411 -14.45 -5.68 -29.61
CA LEU A 411 -13.97 -4.95 -30.79
C LEU A 411 -13.73 -3.46 -30.52
N GLN A 412 -14.40 -2.88 -29.51
CA GLN A 412 -14.30 -1.47 -29.17
C GLN A 412 -13.13 -1.15 -28.23
N SER A 413 -12.62 -2.14 -27.48
CA SER A 413 -11.49 -1.95 -26.55
C SER A 413 -10.71 -3.27 -26.38
N PRO A 414 -9.88 -3.67 -27.36
CA PRO A 414 -9.13 -4.92 -27.28
C PRO A 414 -8.13 -4.85 -26.11
N ASN A 415 -8.29 -5.76 -25.14
CA ASN A 415 -7.30 -5.97 -24.09
C ASN A 415 -6.12 -6.77 -24.67
N PRO A 416 -4.90 -6.20 -24.75
CA PRO A 416 -3.74 -6.89 -25.33
C PRO A 416 -3.29 -8.12 -24.52
N MET A 417 -3.79 -8.29 -23.30
CA MET A 417 -3.49 -9.44 -22.43
C MET A 417 -4.54 -10.56 -22.52
N ASP A 418 -5.59 -10.40 -23.33
CA ASP A 418 -6.68 -11.38 -23.48
C ASP A 418 -6.45 -12.25 -24.74
N PRO A 419 -6.26 -13.59 -24.62
CA PRO A 419 -5.73 -14.42 -25.70
C PRO A 419 -6.85 -14.86 -26.65
N ILE A 420 -7.40 -13.94 -27.44
CA ILE A 420 -8.24 -14.32 -28.60
C ILE A 420 -7.37 -14.84 -29.75
N ASP A 421 -6.09 -14.44 -29.80
CA ASP A 421 -5.13 -14.91 -30.80
C ASP A 421 -3.82 -15.32 -30.10
N PRO A 422 -3.61 -16.63 -29.84
CA PRO A 422 -2.43 -17.12 -29.11
C PRO A 422 -1.12 -16.81 -29.82
N VAL A 423 -1.14 -16.57 -31.13
CA VAL A 423 0.05 -16.20 -31.91
C VAL A 423 0.42 -14.74 -31.65
N LYS A 424 -0.57 -13.84 -31.64
CA LYS A 424 -0.34 -12.42 -31.30
C LYS A 424 0.01 -12.23 -29.83
N ALA A 425 -0.60 -13.00 -28.93
CA ALA A 425 -0.25 -12.98 -27.52
C ALA A 425 1.19 -13.46 -27.29
N GLY A 426 1.61 -14.53 -27.99
CA GLY A 426 3.01 -14.97 -27.99
C GLY A 426 3.95 -13.89 -28.53
N LEU A 427 3.61 -13.27 -29.66
CA LEU A 427 4.43 -12.20 -30.23
C LEU A 427 4.54 -10.96 -29.32
N TYR A 428 3.45 -10.56 -28.64
CA TYR A 428 3.49 -9.44 -27.71
C TYR A 428 4.36 -9.73 -26.49
N ARG A 429 4.25 -10.95 -25.93
CA ARG A 429 5.06 -11.39 -24.79
C ARG A 429 6.53 -11.49 -25.14
N ASP A 430 6.85 -12.06 -26.31
CA ASP A 430 8.21 -12.42 -26.68
C ASP A 430 8.94 -11.25 -27.42
N ASN A 431 8.21 -10.40 -28.15
CA ASN A 431 8.75 -9.23 -28.86
C ASN A 431 7.72 -8.06 -29.00
N PRO A 432 7.52 -7.24 -27.95
CA PRO A 432 6.48 -6.21 -27.93
C PRO A 432 6.68 -5.12 -28.99
N THR A 433 7.93 -4.81 -29.36
CA THR A 433 8.24 -3.81 -30.38
C THR A 433 7.73 -4.24 -31.77
N GLU A 434 7.95 -5.50 -32.12
CA GLU A 434 7.47 -6.07 -33.38
C GLU A 434 5.94 -6.16 -33.42
N TYR A 435 5.31 -6.54 -32.30
CA TYR A 435 3.85 -6.49 -32.17
C TYR A 435 3.30 -5.09 -32.46
N TRP A 436 3.85 -4.04 -31.84
CA TRP A 436 3.35 -2.67 -32.05
C TRP A 436 3.60 -2.15 -33.46
N ASN A 437 4.72 -2.52 -34.08
CA ASN A 437 4.99 -2.20 -35.49
C ASN A 437 3.98 -2.88 -36.42
N ASN A 438 3.67 -4.15 -36.19
CA ASN A 438 2.65 -4.88 -36.92
C ASN A 438 1.27 -4.24 -36.70
N ALA A 439 0.88 -3.95 -35.46
CA ALA A 439 -0.40 -3.29 -35.16
C ALA A 439 -0.56 -1.96 -35.91
N ARG A 440 0.48 -1.11 -35.96
CA ARG A 440 0.48 0.14 -36.72
C ARG A 440 0.36 -0.09 -38.23
N LEU A 441 1.10 -1.06 -38.77
CA LEU A 441 1.06 -1.39 -40.20
C LEU A 441 -0.33 -1.90 -40.61
N TRP A 442 -0.93 -2.77 -39.79
CA TRP A 442 -2.27 -3.30 -40.01
C TRP A 442 -3.34 -2.19 -39.92
N ASN A 443 -3.25 -1.32 -38.92
CA ASN A 443 -4.16 -0.18 -38.80
C ASN A 443 -4.05 0.74 -40.03
N LYS A 444 -2.83 1.07 -40.46
CA LYS A 444 -2.58 1.87 -41.68
C LYS A 444 -3.14 1.23 -42.95
N ASN A 445 -3.00 -0.09 -43.09
CA ASN A 445 -3.35 -0.80 -44.32
C ASN A 445 -4.83 -1.18 -44.39
N TYR A 446 -5.50 -1.37 -43.26
CA TYR A 446 -6.83 -2.02 -43.25
C TYR A 446 -7.92 -1.22 -42.53
N ALA A 447 -7.59 -0.24 -41.67
CA ALA A 447 -8.62 0.45 -40.89
C ALA A 447 -9.53 1.36 -41.71
N SER A 448 -9.13 1.73 -42.93
CA SER A 448 -9.96 2.49 -43.86
C SER A 448 -10.91 1.62 -44.69
N PHE A 449 -10.78 0.29 -44.64
CA PHE A 449 -11.60 -0.61 -45.44
C PHE A 449 -12.85 -1.04 -44.67
N THR A 450 -13.97 -1.08 -45.35
CA THR A 450 -15.18 -1.73 -44.87
C THR A 450 -15.02 -3.26 -44.89
N LEU A 451 -15.83 -3.96 -44.09
CA LEU A 451 -15.80 -5.42 -44.05
C LEU A 451 -16.05 -6.06 -45.44
N THR A 452 -16.94 -5.46 -46.24
CA THR A 452 -17.25 -5.91 -47.60
C THR A 452 -16.04 -5.76 -48.53
N GLU A 453 -15.34 -4.63 -48.46
CA GLU A 453 -14.13 -4.40 -49.27
C GLU A 453 -12.99 -5.34 -48.87
N LEU A 454 -12.83 -5.64 -47.57
CA LEU A 454 -11.84 -6.62 -47.12
C LEU A 454 -12.15 -8.03 -47.61
N LYS A 455 -13.43 -8.44 -47.59
CA LYS A 455 -13.84 -9.75 -48.10
C LYS A 455 -13.58 -9.86 -49.61
N GLN A 456 -13.87 -8.81 -50.37
CA GLN A 456 -13.61 -8.77 -51.81
C GLN A 456 -12.10 -8.76 -52.10
N LEU A 457 -11.32 -7.98 -51.36
CA LEU A 457 -9.85 -7.91 -51.50
C LEU A 457 -9.18 -9.27 -51.25
N HIS A 458 -9.69 -10.03 -50.29
CA HIS A 458 -9.16 -11.34 -49.92
C HIS A 458 -9.87 -12.52 -50.60
N SER A 459 -10.77 -12.26 -51.56
CA SER A 459 -11.54 -13.30 -52.29
C SER A 459 -12.27 -14.26 -51.35
N LEU A 460 -12.83 -13.74 -50.25
CA LEU A 460 -13.58 -14.49 -49.26
C LEU A 460 -15.09 -14.55 -49.57
N GLU A 461 -15.56 -13.79 -50.57
CA GLU A 461 -16.91 -13.79 -51.14
C GLU A 461 -16.87 -13.60 -52.66
#